data_AF-A0A3A0AMT0-F1
#
_entry.id   AF-A0A3A0AMT0-F1
#
_cell.length_a   1.000
_cell.length_b   1.000
_cell.length_c   1.000
_cell.angle_alpha   90.00
_cell.angle_beta   90.00
_cell.angle_gamma   90.00
#
_symmetry.space_group_name_H-M   'P 1'
#
loop_
_entity.id
_entity.type
_entity.pdbx_description
1 polymer ?
#
loop_
_entity_poly.entity_id
_entity_poly.type
_entity_poly.pdbx_seq_one_letter_code
_entity_poly.pdbx_strand_id
1 'polypeptide(L)'
;MTDELEPGFLLPANVPGQAESRASKARLDAILEARRARPTSPEWTETSGEPLAWEAMYYDLLAEKVEVKKPDGSVTQGPRWDWRKALYIAWSCVPPSKRWPRFETDLIDLLGLTNTATIRKWKASDPEIEDRIREGPKKLLGGHIAEVLEALVEVAKLPDPKAHQDRRLFLEMTEQYSPKGTVGVVGAVATGDIDDLLSEEEQAAVEKALKEMAAQVT
;
A
#
# COMPACT_ATOMS: atom_id res chain seq x y z
N MET A 1 17.78 29.22 -20.25
CA MET A 1 16.80 29.28 -19.14
C MET A 1 16.31 27.87 -18.94
N THR A 2 16.79 27.20 -17.90
CA THR A 2 16.22 25.91 -17.48
C THR A 2 14.85 26.21 -16.90
N ASP A 3 13.78 25.83 -17.61
CA ASP A 3 12.45 25.74 -17.03
C ASP A 3 12.53 24.70 -15.91
N GLU A 4 12.82 25.15 -14.69
CA GLU A 4 12.70 24.32 -13.51
C GLU A 4 11.22 24.00 -13.35
N LEU A 5 10.87 22.74 -13.56
CA LEU A 5 9.51 22.26 -13.39
C LEU A 5 9.12 22.42 -11.92
N GLU A 6 8.01 23.13 -11.69
CA GLU A 6 7.45 23.29 -10.34
C GLU A 6 7.13 21.93 -9.71
N PRO A 7 7.32 21.78 -8.37
CA PRO A 7 7.02 20.53 -7.68
C PRO A 7 5.60 20.02 -7.94
N GLY A 8 5.50 18.78 -8.40
CA GLY A 8 4.24 18.10 -8.71
C GLY A 8 3.70 18.35 -10.13
N PHE A 9 4.44 19.03 -11.01
CA PHE A 9 4.06 19.16 -12.42
C PHE A 9 5.07 18.48 -13.33
N LEU A 10 4.56 17.73 -14.32
CA LEU A 10 5.38 17.10 -15.36
C LEU A 10 5.57 17.97 -16.61
N LEU A 11 4.83 19.07 -16.72
CA LEU A 11 4.77 19.92 -17.91
C LEU A 11 4.98 21.40 -17.55
N PRO A 12 5.61 22.19 -18.45
CA PRO A 12 5.82 23.62 -18.24
C PRO A 12 4.51 24.41 -18.26
N ALA A 13 4.53 25.61 -17.67
CA ALA A 13 3.33 26.43 -17.45
C ALA A 13 2.66 26.93 -18.74
N ASN A 14 3.40 26.99 -19.84
CA ASN A 14 2.94 27.47 -21.14
C ASN A 14 2.03 26.47 -21.90
N VAL A 15 1.92 25.22 -21.43
CA VAL A 15 1.07 24.21 -22.09
C VAL A 15 -0.42 24.49 -21.81
N PRO A 16 -1.33 24.37 -22.79
CA PRO A 16 -2.76 24.53 -22.54
C PRO A 16 -3.29 23.65 -21.40
N GLY A 17 -4.18 24.20 -20.56
CA GLY A 17 -4.77 23.52 -19.39
C GLY A 17 -3.88 23.46 -18.14
N GLN A 18 -2.61 23.87 -18.24
CA GLN A 18 -1.69 23.91 -17.10
C GLN A 18 -1.97 25.06 -16.13
N ALA A 19 -2.53 26.17 -16.61
CA ALA A 19 -2.97 27.29 -15.76
C ALA A 19 -4.10 26.86 -14.82
N GLU A 20 -5.14 26.19 -15.36
CA GLU A 20 -6.24 25.63 -14.58
C GLU A 20 -5.72 24.59 -13.58
N SER A 21 -4.78 23.73 -14.00
CA SER A 21 -4.17 22.77 -13.09
C SER A 21 -3.46 23.40 -11.90
N ARG A 22 -2.74 24.51 -12.12
CA ARG A 22 -2.08 25.23 -11.03
C ARG A 22 -3.08 25.89 -10.11
N ALA A 23 -4.15 26.46 -10.66
CA ALA A 23 -5.23 27.02 -9.85
C ALA A 23 -5.90 25.94 -8.97
N SER A 24 -6.16 24.74 -9.52
CA SER A 24 -6.71 23.63 -8.73
C SER A 24 -5.75 23.14 -7.66
N LYS A 25 -4.45 23.04 -7.97
CA LYS A 25 -3.43 22.67 -6.98
C LYS A 25 -3.34 23.72 -5.87
N ALA A 26 -3.31 25.01 -6.22
CA ALA A 26 -3.30 26.09 -5.24
C ALA A 26 -4.57 26.09 -4.35
N ARG A 27 -5.74 25.77 -4.93
CA ARG A 27 -6.98 25.56 -4.17
C ARG A 27 -6.84 24.39 -3.19
N LEU A 28 -6.31 23.24 -3.63
CA LEU A 28 -6.05 22.09 -2.76
C LEU A 28 -5.10 22.46 -1.62
N ASP A 29 -3.97 23.06 -1.93
CA ASP A 29 -2.95 23.44 -0.95
C ASP A 29 -3.53 24.43 0.08
N ALA A 30 -4.33 25.40 -0.37
CA ALA A 30 -5.05 26.32 0.52
C ALA A 30 -6.06 25.59 1.43
N ILE A 31 -6.76 24.57 0.92
CA ILE A 31 -7.69 23.78 1.72
C ILE A 31 -6.93 22.93 2.76
N LEU A 32 -5.84 22.27 2.36
CA LEU A 32 -5.02 21.48 3.29
C LEU A 32 -4.42 22.35 4.37
N GLU A 33 -3.90 23.52 4.00
CA GLU A 33 -3.35 24.48 4.96
C GLU A 33 -4.42 25.03 5.89
N ALA A 34 -5.60 25.36 5.36
CA ALA A 34 -6.74 25.73 6.18
C ALA A 34 -7.08 24.59 7.15
N ARG A 35 -7.24 23.34 6.71
CA ARG A 35 -7.54 22.22 7.62
C ARG A 35 -6.53 22.11 8.77
N ARG A 36 -5.22 22.22 8.48
CA ARG A 36 -4.15 22.22 9.50
C ARG A 36 -4.25 23.42 10.44
N ALA A 37 -4.58 24.60 9.91
CA ALA A 37 -4.72 25.83 10.69
C ALA A 37 -5.98 25.90 11.57
N ARG A 38 -6.88 24.91 11.51
CA ARG A 38 -8.18 24.86 12.23
C ARG A 38 -9.06 26.12 12.13
N PRO A 39 -9.50 26.58 10.95
CA PRO A 39 -10.57 27.54 10.80
C PRO A 39 -11.91 26.81 10.61
N THR A 40 -12.91 27.31 11.32
CA THR A 40 -14.33 26.93 11.25
C THR A 40 -14.91 27.31 9.88
N SER A 41 -14.58 26.58 8.81
CA SER A 41 -15.18 26.83 7.49
C SER A 41 -16.50 26.06 7.35
N PRO A 42 -17.62 26.74 7.05
CA PRO A 42 -18.95 26.13 7.01
C PRO A 42 -19.21 25.26 5.77
N GLU A 43 -18.35 25.30 4.74
CA GLU A 43 -18.59 24.54 3.49
C GLU A 43 -18.16 23.06 3.56
N TRP A 44 -17.35 22.66 4.55
CA TRP A 44 -16.85 21.28 4.68
C TRP A 44 -16.77 20.87 6.16
N THR A 45 -17.75 20.07 6.62
CA THR A 45 -18.05 19.75 8.04
C THR A 45 -17.04 18.88 8.79
N GLU A 46 -15.84 18.63 8.25
CA GLU A 46 -14.84 17.74 8.87
C GLU A 46 -13.50 18.45 9.07
N THR A 47 -13.49 19.57 9.81
CA THR A 47 -12.24 20.21 10.23
C THR A 47 -11.63 19.39 11.37
N SER A 48 -10.74 18.45 11.04
CA SER A 48 -9.88 17.77 12.01
C SER A 48 -8.49 18.41 11.97
N GLY A 49 -7.86 18.59 13.14
CA GLY A 49 -6.46 19.01 13.24
C GLY A 49 -5.47 17.90 12.90
N GLU A 50 -5.94 16.68 12.66
CA GLU A 50 -5.11 15.56 12.21
C GLU A 50 -4.92 15.61 10.69
N PRO A 51 -3.70 15.27 10.18
CA PRO A 51 -3.47 15.11 8.75
C PRO A 51 -4.44 14.11 8.14
N LEU A 52 -4.78 14.29 6.87
CA LEU A 52 -5.62 13.32 6.18
C LEU A 52 -4.88 11.99 6.03
N ALA A 53 -5.63 10.89 6.07
CA ALA A 53 -5.05 9.54 6.03
C ALA A 53 -4.19 9.26 4.79
N TRP A 54 -4.43 9.97 3.68
CA TRP A 54 -3.64 9.87 2.44
C TRP A 54 -2.54 10.93 2.31
N GLU A 55 -2.51 11.93 3.18
CA GLU A 55 -1.68 13.14 3.00
C GLU A 55 -0.18 12.84 3.01
N ALA A 56 0.26 12.00 3.96
CA ALA A 56 1.65 11.55 4.02
C ALA A 56 2.05 10.79 2.74
N MET A 57 1.20 9.86 2.27
CA MET A 57 1.45 9.11 1.04
C MET A 57 1.46 10.01 -0.20
N TYR A 58 0.61 11.03 -0.24
CA TYR A 58 0.60 12.01 -1.32
C TYR A 58 1.94 12.75 -1.43
N TYR A 59 2.49 13.22 -0.31
CA TYR A 59 3.80 13.87 -0.29
C TYR A 59 4.95 12.92 -0.62
N ASP A 60 4.90 11.67 -0.14
CA ASP A 60 5.86 10.63 -0.54
C ASP A 60 5.88 10.44 -2.07
N LEU A 61 4.70 10.35 -2.69
CA LEU A 61 4.58 10.19 -4.14
C LEU A 61 5.08 11.42 -4.89
N LEU A 62 4.80 12.64 -4.40
CA LEU A 62 5.33 13.86 -5.00
C LEU A 62 6.86 13.97 -4.91
N ALA A 63 7.45 13.44 -3.84
CA ALA A 63 8.89 13.41 -3.65
C ALA A 63 9.59 12.34 -4.51
N GLU A 64 8.84 11.38 -5.06
CA GLU A 64 9.36 10.31 -5.88
C GLU A 64 9.94 10.84 -7.20
N LYS A 65 11.22 10.54 -7.43
CA LYS A 65 11.95 10.95 -8.62
C LYS A 65 12.35 9.74 -9.45
N VAL A 66 12.30 9.91 -10.76
CA VAL A 66 12.80 8.93 -11.73
C VAL A 66 13.86 9.54 -12.63
N GLU A 67 14.75 8.68 -13.10
CA GLU A 67 15.76 9.05 -14.07
C GLU A 67 15.14 9.25 -15.45
N VAL A 68 15.25 10.46 -15.95
CA VAL A 68 14.83 10.87 -17.28
C VAL A 68 16.08 11.04 -18.13
N LYS A 69 16.21 10.21 -19.17
CA LYS A 69 17.26 10.37 -20.18
C LYS A 69 16.88 11.50 -21.13
N LYS A 70 17.71 12.53 -21.21
CA LYS A 70 17.55 13.62 -22.18
C LYS A 70 18.01 13.15 -23.57
N PRO A 71 17.56 13.84 -24.65
CA PRO A 71 18.02 13.56 -26.01
C PRO A 71 19.55 13.65 -26.18
N ASP A 72 20.20 14.46 -25.33
CA ASP A 72 21.66 14.65 -25.26
C ASP A 72 22.41 13.51 -24.52
N GLY A 73 21.71 12.44 -24.12
CA GLY A 73 22.30 11.30 -23.40
C GLY A 73 22.54 11.54 -21.91
N SER A 74 22.49 12.78 -21.43
CA SER A 74 22.56 13.09 -20.00
C SER A 74 21.33 12.54 -19.24
N VAL A 75 21.56 12.00 -18.04
CA VAL A 75 20.48 11.55 -17.14
C VAL A 75 20.17 12.66 -16.14
N THR A 76 18.89 12.98 -15.99
CA THR A 76 18.41 13.92 -14.96
C THR A 76 17.29 13.30 -14.15
N GLN A 77 17.22 13.61 -12.86
CA GLN A 77 16.10 13.19 -12.03
C GLN A 77 14.92 14.14 -12.21
N GLY A 78 13.77 13.60 -12.60
CA GLY A 78 12.51 14.32 -12.72
C GLY A 78 11.43 13.71 -11.82
N PRO A 79 10.35 14.46 -11.54
CA PRO A 79 9.20 13.91 -10.80
C PRO A 79 8.58 12.71 -11.55
N ARG A 80 8.24 11.64 -10.82
CA ARG A 80 7.55 10.46 -11.41
C ARG A 80 6.07 10.72 -11.67
N TRP A 81 5.46 11.48 -10.76
CA TRP A 81 4.01 11.65 -10.71
C TRP A 81 3.62 13.12 -10.90
N ASP A 82 2.58 13.34 -11.70
CA ASP A 82 1.82 14.58 -11.65
C ASP A 82 1.00 14.61 -10.36
N TRP A 83 0.85 15.78 -9.74
CA TRP A 83 0.17 15.93 -8.46
C TRP A 83 -1.26 15.36 -8.47
N ARG A 84 -1.96 15.44 -9.62
CA ARG A 84 -3.31 14.85 -9.73
C ARG A 84 -3.29 13.34 -9.65
N LYS A 85 -2.32 12.70 -10.33
CA LYS A 85 -2.13 11.24 -10.28
C LYS A 85 -1.70 10.82 -8.87
N ALA A 86 -0.74 11.53 -8.28
CA ALA A 86 -0.26 11.27 -6.93
C ALA A 86 -1.40 11.34 -5.90
N LEU A 87 -2.24 12.38 -5.98
CA LEU A 87 -3.40 12.53 -5.10
C LEU A 87 -4.40 11.39 -5.29
N TYR A 88 -4.71 11.03 -6.54
CA TYR A 88 -5.64 9.94 -6.83
C TYR A 88 -5.15 8.59 -6.29
N ILE A 89 -3.86 8.28 -6.46
CA ILE A 89 -3.25 7.06 -5.92
C ILE A 89 -3.34 7.07 -4.40
N ALA A 90 -2.89 8.15 -3.75
CA ALA A 90 -2.88 8.26 -2.30
C ALA A 90 -4.30 8.13 -1.70
N TRP A 91 -5.26 8.84 -2.27
CA TRP A 91 -6.68 8.76 -1.88
C TRP A 91 -7.25 7.35 -2.01
N SER A 92 -6.91 6.64 -3.10
CA SER A 92 -7.41 5.29 -3.37
C SER A 92 -6.81 4.24 -2.42
N CYS A 93 -5.60 4.44 -1.92
CA CYS A 93 -4.95 3.55 -0.95
C CYS A 93 -5.59 3.58 0.44
N VAL A 94 -6.32 4.64 0.78
CA VAL A 94 -7.00 4.76 2.08
C VAL A 94 -8.31 3.97 2.08
N PRO A 95 -8.70 3.31 3.18
CA PRO A 95 -10.01 2.65 3.28
C PRO A 95 -11.17 3.63 3.05
N PRO A 96 -12.27 3.23 2.37
CA PRO A 96 -13.38 4.13 2.04
C PRO A 96 -13.97 4.91 3.22
N SER A 97 -13.93 4.34 4.44
CA SER A 97 -14.42 4.98 5.66
C SER A 97 -13.55 6.15 6.16
N LYS A 98 -12.29 6.23 5.73
CA LYS A 98 -11.33 7.26 6.12
C LYS A 98 -10.95 8.19 4.97
N ARG A 99 -11.58 8.04 3.80
CA ARG A 99 -11.30 8.88 2.62
C ARG A 99 -11.93 10.24 2.77
N TRP A 100 -11.14 11.26 2.48
CA TRP A 100 -11.61 12.62 2.27
C TRP A 100 -11.04 13.16 0.94
N PRO A 101 -11.84 13.70 0.02
CA PRO A 101 -13.30 13.63 -0.03
C PRO A 101 -13.83 12.19 0.01
N ARG A 102 -15.08 11.98 0.42
CA ARG A 102 -15.62 10.62 0.56
C ARG A 102 -15.90 9.96 -0.78
N PHE A 103 -16.40 10.74 -1.74
CA PHE A 103 -16.80 10.24 -3.05
C PHE A 103 -15.79 10.63 -4.13
N GLU A 104 -15.66 9.77 -5.14
CA GLU A 104 -14.77 10.02 -6.28
C GLU A 104 -15.20 11.26 -7.07
N THR A 105 -16.51 11.56 -7.11
CA THR A 105 -17.05 12.78 -7.75
C THR A 105 -16.51 14.06 -7.11
N ASP A 106 -16.39 14.07 -5.78
CA ASP A 106 -15.90 15.23 -5.03
C ASP A 106 -14.38 15.37 -5.20
N LEU A 107 -13.67 14.23 -5.27
CA LEU A 107 -12.25 14.22 -5.62
C LEU A 107 -12.01 14.79 -7.03
N ILE A 108 -12.88 14.47 -7.99
CA ILE A 108 -12.79 14.97 -9.37
C ILE A 108 -12.94 16.50 -9.41
N ASP A 109 -13.90 17.06 -8.66
CA ASP A 109 -14.02 18.51 -8.51
C ASP A 109 -12.76 19.12 -7.88
N LEU A 110 -12.24 18.49 -6.83
CA LEU A 110 -11.02 18.93 -6.15
C LEU A 110 -9.79 18.93 -7.09
N LEU A 111 -9.70 17.94 -7.97
CA LEU A 111 -8.64 17.83 -9.00
C LEU A 111 -8.81 18.84 -10.15
N GLY A 112 -9.93 19.55 -10.21
CA GLY A 112 -10.30 20.44 -11.32
C GLY A 112 -10.57 19.67 -12.61
N LEU A 113 -11.13 18.47 -12.50
CA LEU A 113 -11.51 17.65 -13.64
C LEU A 113 -13.03 17.71 -13.86
N THR A 114 -13.46 17.60 -15.11
CA THR A 114 -14.90 17.63 -15.43
C THR A 114 -15.58 16.28 -15.22
N ASN A 115 -14.86 15.16 -15.36
CA ASN A 115 -15.42 13.82 -15.25
C ASN A 115 -14.36 12.75 -14.93
N THR A 116 -14.84 11.53 -14.66
CA THR A 116 -14.02 10.33 -14.39
C THR A 116 -13.26 9.82 -15.62
N ALA A 117 -13.57 10.30 -16.84
CA ALA A 117 -12.99 9.73 -18.07
C ALA A 117 -11.48 9.94 -18.13
N THR A 118 -11.00 11.08 -17.61
CA THR A 118 -9.58 11.38 -17.49
C THR A 118 -8.86 10.37 -16.60
N ILE A 119 -9.44 10.02 -15.44
CA ILE A 119 -8.88 9.01 -14.52
C ILE A 119 -8.83 7.64 -15.19
N ARG A 120 -9.90 7.24 -15.90
CA ARG A 120 -9.92 5.98 -16.67
C ARG A 120 -8.82 5.95 -17.72
N LYS A 121 -8.60 7.06 -18.43
CA LYS A 121 -7.52 7.19 -19.41
C LYS A 121 -6.15 7.06 -18.75
N TRP A 122 -5.95 7.65 -17.57
CA TRP A 122 -4.70 7.50 -16.81
C TRP A 122 -4.41 6.04 -16.51
N LYS A 123 -5.37 5.32 -15.91
CA LYS A 123 -5.27 3.89 -15.60
C LYS A 123 -4.95 3.03 -16.84
N ALA A 124 -5.57 3.36 -17.98
CA ALA A 124 -5.31 2.65 -19.23
C ALA A 124 -3.91 2.93 -19.80
N SER A 125 -3.40 4.16 -19.65
CA SER A 125 -2.10 4.57 -20.18
C SER A 125 -0.90 4.23 -19.28
N ASP A 126 -1.13 4.09 -17.98
CA ASP A 126 -0.10 3.96 -16.95
C ASP A 126 -0.57 2.91 -15.93
N PRO A 127 -0.41 1.60 -16.23
CA PRO A 127 -0.88 0.51 -15.37
C PRO A 127 -0.26 0.52 -13.97
N GLU A 128 0.91 1.13 -13.81
CA GLU A 128 1.59 1.29 -12.53
C GLU A 128 0.69 2.01 -11.50
N ILE A 129 -0.24 2.86 -11.95
CA ILE A 129 -1.24 3.49 -11.07
C ILE A 129 -2.04 2.42 -10.30
N GLU A 130 -2.51 1.37 -10.97
CA GLU A 130 -3.27 0.29 -10.33
C GLU A 130 -2.41 -0.54 -9.41
N ASP A 131 -1.15 -0.78 -9.80
CA ASP A 131 -0.21 -1.53 -8.98
C ASP A 131 0.10 -0.80 -7.68
N ARG A 132 0.33 0.52 -7.74
CA ARG A 132 0.51 1.37 -6.56
C ARG A 132 -0.73 1.41 -5.68
N ILE A 133 -1.94 1.45 -6.25
CA ILE A 133 -3.18 1.40 -5.47
C ILE A 133 -3.34 0.06 -4.77
N ARG A 134 -2.91 -1.04 -5.39
CA ARG A 134 -2.96 -2.39 -4.81
C ARG A 134 -1.95 -2.57 -3.69
N GLU A 135 -0.75 -2.01 -3.83
CA GLU A 135 0.35 -2.16 -2.87
C GLU A 135 0.34 -1.13 -1.75
N GLY A 136 -0.16 0.07 -2.02
CA GLY A 136 -0.15 1.20 -1.09
C GLY A 136 -0.79 0.92 0.28
N PRO A 137 -1.94 0.21 0.39
CA PRO A 137 -2.51 -0.15 1.68
C PRO A 137 -1.55 -0.98 2.54
N LYS A 138 -0.74 -1.87 1.94
CA LYS A 138 0.27 -2.64 2.67
C LYS A 138 1.35 -1.73 3.24
N LYS A 139 1.78 -0.73 2.47
CA LYS A 139 2.76 0.28 2.92
C LYS A 139 2.20 1.10 4.09
N LEU A 140 0.92 1.48 4.04
CA LEU A 140 0.26 2.20 5.14
C LEU A 140 0.20 1.34 6.41
N LEU A 141 -0.13 0.05 6.29
CA LEU A 141 -0.16 -0.87 7.42
C LEU A 141 1.23 -1.22 7.97
N GLY A 142 2.27 -1.16 7.12
CA GLY A 142 3.64 -1.46 7.51
C GLY A 142 4.15 -0.65 8.71
N GLY A 143 3.72 0.62 8.83
CA GLY A 143 4.06 1.48 9.96
C GLY A 143 3.45 1.01 11.29
N HIS A 144 2.35 0.27 11.25
CA HIS A 144 1.65 -0.22 12.42
C HIS A 144 2.07 -1.63 12.84
N ILE A 145 3.03 -2.27 12.14
CA ILE A 145 3.45 -3.64 12.48
C ILE A 145 3.95 -3.73 13.92
N ALA A 146 4.74 -2.75 14.37
CA ALA A 146 5.23 -2.72 15.75
C ALA A 146 4.08 -2.62 16.78
N GLU A 147 3.11 -1.75 16.53
CA GLU A 147 1.92 -1.57 17.39
C GLU A 147 1.05 -2.83 17.44
N VAL A 148 0.87 -3.50 16.30
CA VAL A 148 0.13 -4.77 16.23
C VAL A 148 0.86 -5.89 16.98
N LEU A 149 2.19 -5.96 16.87
CA LEU A 149 3.00 -6.91 17.62
C LEU A 149 2.97 -6.63 19.13
N GLU A 150 2.98 -5.36 19.52
CA GLU A 150 2.83 -4.96 20.92
C GLU A 150 1.46 -5.36 21.47
N ALA A 151 0.38 -5.04 20.75
CA ALA A 151 -0.98 -5.45 21.10
C ALA A 151 -1.11 -6.98 21.17
N LEU A 152 -0.49 -7.73 20.25
CA LEU A 152 -0.44 -9.18 20.29
C LEU A 152 0.19 -9.69 21.59
N VAL A 153 1.32 -9.12 22.00
CA VAL A 153 2.01 -9.47 23.25
C VAL A 153 1.15 -9.14 24.47
N GLU A 154 0.46 -8.00 24.48
CA GLU A 154 -0.44 -7.62 25.57
C GLU A 154 -1.61 -8.59 25.72
N VAL A 155 -2.29 -8.90 24.61
CA VAL A 155 -3.42 -9.84 24.61
C VAL A 155 -2.95 -11.24 25.00
N ALA A 156 -1.80 -11.68 24.50
CA ALA A 156 -1.25 -13.00 24.80
C ALA A 156 -0.93 -13.21 26.29
N LYS A 157 -0.68 -12.14 27.05
CA LYS A 157 -0.43 -12.20 28.50
C LYS A 157 -1.71 -12.35 29.34
N LEU A 158 -2.88 -12.07 28.79
CA LEU A 158 -4.13 -12.11 29.55
C LEU A 158 -4.51 -13.55 29.92
N PRO A 159 -4.91 -13.82 31.18
CA PRO A 159 -5.43 -15.11 31.60
C PRO A 159 -6.89 -15.33 31.14
N ASP A 160 -7.25 -14.84 29.95
CA ASP A 160 -8.58 -14.99 29.34
C ASP A 160 -8.53 -16.14 28.31
N PRO A 161 -9.45 -17.13 28.37
CA PRO A 161 -9.62 -18.11 27.30
C PRO A 161 -9.73 -17.52 25.89
N LYS A 162 -10.30 -16.32 25.72
CA LYS A 162 -10.41 -15.64 24.42
C LYS A 162 -9.06 -15.27 23.80
N ALA A 163 -8.04 -15.03 24.62
CA ALA A 163 -6.67 -14.75 24.18
C ALA A 163 -5.91 -16.01 23.73
N HIS A 164 -6.56 -17.17 23.63
CA HIS A 164 -5.90 -18.40 23.20
C HIS A 164 -5.34 -18.31 21.77
N GLN A 165 -6.06 -17.63 20.85
CA GLN A 165 -5.62 -17.49 19.46
C GLN A 165 -4.34 -16.65 19.35
N ASP A 166 -4.30 -15.51 20.03
CA ASP A 166 -3.13 -14.63 20.07
C ASP A 166 -1.92 -15.32 20.72
N ARG A 167 -2.13 -16.11 21.78
CA ARG A 167 -1.07 -16.94 22.37
C ARG A 167 -0.54 -17.98 21.41
N ARG A 168 -1.41 -18.67 20.67
CA ARG A 168 -1.00 -19.63 19.65
C ARG A 168 -0.19 -18.96 18.54
N LEU A 169 -0.69 -17.85 18.02
CA LEU A 169 -0.01 -17.08 16.99
C LEU A 169 1.36 -16.57 17.47
N PHE A 170 1.45 -16.05 18.69
CA PHE A 170 2.71 -15.61 19.29
C PHE A 170 3.73 -16.75 19.41
N LEU A 171 3.30 -17.92 19.88
CA LEU A 171 4.17 -19.10 19.98
C LEU A 171 4.59 -19.64 18.61
N GLU A 172 3.73 -19.52 17.60
CA GLU A 172 4.05 -19.88 16.21
C GLU A 172 5.08 -18.93 15.61
N MET A 173 4.88 -17.61 15.75
CA MET A 173 5.82 -16.58 15.26
C MET A 173 7.19 -16.63 15.95
N THR A 174 7.25 -17.12 17.19
CA THR A 174 8.50 -17.30 17.96
C THR A 174 9.06 -18.72 17.85
N GLU A 175 8.50 -19.54 16.96
CA GLU A 175 8.90 -20.93 16.69
C GLU A 175 8.86 -21.86 17.93
N GLN A 176 8.16 -21.45 18.99
CA GLN A 176 7.95 -22.25 20.20
C GLN A 176 6.80 -23.27 20.03
N TYR A 177 5.98 -23.08 19.01
CA TYR A 177 4.88 -23.97 18.65
C TYR A 177 4.84 -24.15 17.13
N SER A 178 4.89 -25.41 16.67
CA SER A 178 4.58 -25.73 15.28
C SER A 178 3.19 -26.36 15.21
N PRO A 179 2.27 -25.84 14.37
CA PRO A 179 0.99 -26.49 14.13
C PRO A 179 1.25 -27.94 13.71
N LYS A 180 0.56 -28.89 14.34
CA LYS A 180 0.61 -30.29 13.90
C LYS A 180 -0.02 -30.36 12.50
N GLY A 181 0.82 -30.30 11.46
CA GLY A 181 0.43 -30.22 10.06
C GLY A 181 1.56 -29.75 9.13
N THR A 182 2.52 -28.98 9.63
CA THR A 182 3.70 -28.55 8.86
C THR A 182 4.93 -29.38 9.24
N VAL A 183 5.06 -30.56 8.64
CA VAL A 183 6.36 -31.24 8.59
C VAL A 183 7.18 -30.56 7.51
N GLY A 184 7.92 -29.52 7.88
CA GLY A 184 8.93 -28.91 7.02
C GLY A 184 10.14 -29.84 6.90
N VAL A 185 10.09 -30.86 6.04
CA VAL A 185 11.31 -31.49 5.54
C VAL A 185 11.87 -30.58 4.46
N VAL A 186 12.94 -29.86 4.78
CA VAL A 186 13.75 -29.15 3.80
C VAL A 186 14.44 -30.21 2.92
N GLY A 187 13.81 -30.55 1.80
CA GLY A 187 14.37 -31.45 0.80
C GLY A 187 13.34 -32.42 0.22
N ALA A 188 12.94 -32.16 -1.02
CA ALA A 188 12.19 -33.02 -1.93
C ALA A 188 10.65 -33.15 -1.76
N VAL A 189 9.96 -32.38 -2.62
CA VAL A 189 8.75 -32.71 -3.40
C VAL A 189 7.54 -33.33 -2.68
N ALA A 190 6.50 -32.50 -2.50
CA ALA A 190 5.10 -32.68 -2.93
C ALA A 190 4.16 -31.97 -1.95
N THR A 191 3.57 -30.85 -2.37
CA THR A 191 2.44 -30.23 -1.68
C THR A 191 1.16 -30.91 -2.15
N GLY A 192 0.62 -31.82 -1.34
CA GLY A 192 -0.71 -32.39 -1.51
C GLY A 192 -1.58 -31.99 -0.32
N ASP A 193 -2.81 -31.51 -0.60
CA ASP A 193 -3.82 -31.28 0.41
C ASP A 193 -4.30 -32.62 0.97
N ILE A 194 -4.12 -32.83 2.28
CA ILE A 194 -4.56 -34.04 2.99
C ILE A 194 -6.03 -33.86 3.41
N ASP A 195 -6.93 -33.77 2.44
CA ASP A 195 -8.33 -34.19 2.66
C ASP A 195 -8.56 -35.62 2.15
N ASP A 196 -7.58 -36.19 1.43
CA ASP A 196 -7.46 -37.62 1.17
C ASP A 196 -6.48 -38.21 2.18
N LEU A 197 -7.00 -39.05 3.09
CA LEU A 197 -6.18 -39.92 3.94
C LEU A 197 -5.25 -40.72 3.02
N LEU A 198 -3.93 -40.50 3.14
CA LEU A 198 -2.93 -41.30 2.41
C LEU A 198 -3.24 -42.78 2.62
N SER A 199 -3.38 -43.50 1.50
CA SER A 199 -3.66 -44.93 1.53
C SER A 199 -2.53 -45.68 2.26
N GLU A 200 -2.82 -46.87 2.79
CA GLU A 200 -1.81 -47.70 3.48
C GLU A 200 -0.57 -47.95 2.59
N GLU A 201 -0.74 -47.94 1.26
CA GLU A 201 0.33 -48.08 0.28
C GLU A 201 1.26 -46.86 0.23
N GLU A 202 0.70 -45.64 0.31
CA GLU A 202 1.48 -44.40 0.36
C GLU A 202 2.22 -44.24 1.70
N GLN A 203 1.60 -44.68 2.80
CA GLN A 203 2.25 -44.70 4.12
C GLN A 203 3.43 -45.68 4.14
N ALA A 204 3.27 -46.86 3.53
CA ALA A 204 4.36 -47.83 3.41
C ALA A 204 5.51 -47.33 2.53
N ALA A 205 5.21 -46.56 1.46
CA ALA A 205 6.22 -45.96 0.60
C ALA A 205 7.06 -44.90 1.33
N VAL A 206 6.42 -44.07 2.16
CA VAL A 206 7.10 -43.06 2.99
C VAL A 206 7.97 -43.72 4.05
N GLU A 207 7.48 -44.77 4.71
CA GLU A 207 8.25 -45.50 5.73
C GLU A 207 9.48 -46.21 5.13
N LYS A 208 9.35 -46.73 3.91
CA LYS A 208 10.47 -47.32 3.16
C LYS A 208 11.51 -46.26 2.78
N ALA A 209 11.08 -45.11 2.28
CA ALA A 209 11.98 -44.01 1.93
C ALA A 209 12.74 -43.47 3.15
N LEU A 210 12.08 -43.36 4.30
CA LEU A 210 12.71 -42.98 5.57
C LEU A 210 13.75 -43.99 6.05
N LYS A 211 13.48 -45.30 5.92
CA LYS A 211 14.46 -46.36 6.23
C LYS A 211 15.65 -46.34 5.28
N GLU A 212 15.44 -46.08 3.99
CA GLU A 212 16.51 -45.98 3.00
C GLU A 212 17.38 -44.73 3.22
N MET A 213 16.79 -43.60 3.59
CA MET A 213 17.55 -42.40 3.96
C MET A 213 18.35 -42.59 5.26
N ALA A 214 17.76 -43.23 6.27
CA ALA A 214 18.47 -43.55 7.52
C ALA A 214 19.67 -44.49 7.29
N ALA A 215 19.56 -45.40 6.30
CA ALA A 215 20.64 -46.29 5.91
C ALA A 215 21.75 -45.60 5.10
N GLN A 216 21.48 -44.47 4.43
CA GLN A 216 22.50 -43.68 3.71
C GLN A 216 23.29 -42.71 4.62
N VAL A 217 22.82 -42.48 5.85
CA VAL A 217 23.44 -41.58 6.83
C VAL A 217 24.34 -42.34 7.83
N THR A 218 24.47 -43.67 7.69
CA THR A 218 25.38 -44.53 8.47
C THR A 218 26.54 -45.01 7.61
#